data_AF-A0A0N0TU72-F1
#
_entry.id   AF-A0A0N0TU72-F1
#
_cell.length_a   1.000
_cell.length_b   1.000
_cell.length_c   1.000
_cell.angle_alpha   90.00
_cell.angle_beta   90.00
_cell.angle_gamma   90.00
#
_symmetry.space_group_name_H-M   'P 1'
#
loop_
_entity.id
_entity.type
_entity.pdbx_description
1 polymer ?
#
loop_
_entity_poly.entity_id
_entity_poly.type
_entity_poly.pdbx_seq_one_letter_code
_entity_poly.pdbx_strand_id
1 'polypeptide(L)'
;MTEQETHETVFTLAASQTYWRFTNLGATTHVNCAGWTWTVVAPCGQQAYILGRSGWGGVEIGGPDATWSQTLPITEAVVSYRRC
;
A
#
# COMPACT_ATOMS: atom_id res chain seq x y z
N MET A 1 2.27 6.00 18.32
CA MET A 1 1.62 5.33 17.18
C MET A 1 1.81 3.84 17.37
N THR A 2 0.71 3.11 17.48
CA THR A 2 0.72 1.64 17.50
C THR A 2 1.00 1.11 16.10
N GLU A 3 1.31 -0.19 16.01
CA GLU A 3 1.51 -0.86 14.72
C GLU A 3 0.24 -0.82 13.85
N GLN A 4 -0.93 -1.01 14.47
CA GLN A 4 -2.21 -0.88 13.78
C GLN A 4 -2.43 0.52 13.19
N GLU A 5 -2.23 1.57 13.99
CA GLU A 5 -2.33 2.97 13.51
C GLU A 5 -1.35 3.26 12.37
N THR A 6 -0.18 2.60 12.38
CA THR A 6 0.81 2.71 11.31
C THR A 6 0.30 2.11 10.01
N HIS A 7 -0.27 0.90 10.06
CA HIS A 7 -0.85 0.24 8.89
C HIS A 7 -2.03 1.04 8.30
N GLU A 8 -2.91 1.53 9.16
CA GLU A 8 -4.03 2.40 8.73
C GLU A 8 -3.50 3.64 8.00
N THR A 9 -2.48 4.30 8.56
CA THR A 9 -1.83 5.45 7.93
C THR A 9 -1.18 5.10 6.59
N VAL A 10 -0.50 3.94 6.51
CA VAL A 10 0.11 3.43 5.27
C VAL A 10 -0.93 3.25 4.17
N PHE A 11 -2.10 2.67 4.46
CA PHE A 11 -3.18 2.53 3.50
C PHE A 11 -3.78 3.87 3.07
N THR A 12 -3.97 4.80 4.00
CA THR A 12 -4.41 6.18 3.68
C THR A 12 -3.41 6.89 2.76
N LEU A 13 -2.11 6.74 3.02
CA LEU A 13 -1.07 7.31 2.17
C LEU A 13 -1.04 6.63 0.79
N ALA A 14 -1.28 5.32 0.72
CA ALA A 14 -1.35 4.58 -0.54
C ALA A 14 -2.52 5.06 -1.40
N ALA A 15 -3.68 5.32 -0.81
CA ALA A 15 -4.83 5.90 -1.50
C ALA A 15 -4.56 7.30 -2.09
N SER A 16 -3.54 8.00 -1.59
CA SER A 16 -3.14 9.32 -2.09
C SER A 16 -2.01 9.23 -3.14
N GLN A 17 -1.52 8.03 -3.48
CA GLN A 17 -0.44 7.87 -4.44
C GLN A 17 -0.92 8.06 -5.88
N THR A 18 -0.16 8.85 -6.63
CA THR A 18 -0.38 9.09 -8.07
C THR A 18 0.50 8.21 -8.95
N TYR A 19 1.37 7.39 -8.36
CA TYR A 19 2.26 6.49 -9.08
C TYR A 19 2.08 5.04 -8.60
N TRP A 20 1.87 4.15 -9.57
CA TRP A 20 1.70 2.72 -9.36
C TRP A 20 2.51 1.93 -10.38
N ARG A 21 3.28 0.95 -9.89
CA ARG A 21 3.99 -0.01 -10.73
C ARG A 21 3.16 -1.27 -10.88
N PHE A 22 2.84 -1.68 -12.10
CA PHE A 22 2.16 -2.95 -12.33
C PHE A 22 3.15 -4.11 -12.33
N THR A 23 2.87 -5.11 -11.50
CA THR A 23 3.66 -6.34 -11.36
C THR A 23 2.76 -7.56 -11.46
N ASN A 24 3.34 -8.76 -11.41
CA ASN A 24 2.58 -10.01 -11.36
C ASN A 24 1.76 -10.17 -10.06
N LEU A 25 2.02 -9.33 -9.04
CA LEU A 25 1.27 -9.30 -7.78
C LEU A 25 0.08 -8.33 -7.80
N GLY A 26 -0.02 -7.48 -8.82
CA GLY A 26 -0.98 -6.37 -8.89
C GLY A 26 -0.30 -5.02 -9.04
N ALA A 27 -1.05 -3.95 -8.79
CA ALA A 27 -0.49 -2.60 -8.75
C ALA A 27 0.27 -2.41 -7.43
N THR A 28 1.50 -1.94 -7.50
CA THR A 28 2.37 -1.78 -6.33
C THR A 28 2.79 -0.33 -6.19
N THR A 29 2.78 0.19 -4.97
CA THR A 29 3.30 1.53 -4.66
C THR A 29 4.13 1.49 -3.38
N HIS A 30 4.93 2.55 -3.19
CA HIS A 30 5.75 2.73 -1.99
C HIS A 30 5.31 3.97 -1.25
N VAL A 31 5.16 3.86 0.07
CA VAL A 31 4.81 4.99 0.93
C VAL A 31 5.77 5.10 2.10
N ASN A 32 6.15 6.32 2.47
CA ASN A 32 7.04 6.54 3.60
C ASN A 32 6.20 6.85 4.84
N CYS A 33 6.36 6.04 5.89
CA CYS A 33 5.65 6.22 7.16
C CYS A 33 6.48 5.66 8.32
N ALA A 34 6.51 6.38 9.44
CA ALA A 34 7.21 5.97 10.66
C ALA A 34 8.72 5.64 10.47
N GLY A 35 9.41 6.32 9.55
CA GLY A 35 10.83 6.06 9.26
C GLY A 35 11.09 4.84 8.37
N TRP A 36 10.05 4.22 7.83
CA TRP A 36 10.11 3.08 6.92
C TRP A 36 9.49 3.41 5.57
N THR A 37 9.99 2.76 4.52
CA THR A 37 9.33 2.70 3.21
C THR A 37 8.53 1.41 3.14
N TRP A 38 7.20 1.55 3.10
CA TRP A 38 6.23 0.46 3.05
C TRP A 38 5.82 0.17 1.61
N THR A 39 5.70 -1.10 1.27
CA THR A 39 5.26 -1.56 -0.05
C THR A 39 3.81 -2.02 0.04
N VAL A 40 2.92 -1.33 -0.68
CA VAL A 40 1.49 -1.65 -0.73
C VAL A 40 1.16 -2.25 -2.08
N VAL A 41 0.40 -3.34 -2.08
CA VAL A 41 -0.06 -4.03 -3.27
C VAL A 41 -1.58 -3.98 -3.35
N ALA A 42 -2.09 -3.55 -4.49
CA ALA A 42 -3.49 -3.53 -4.86
C ALA A 42 -3.73 -4.54 -6.00
N PRO A 43 -4.05 -5.80 -5.67
CA PRO A 43 -4.43 -6.83 -6.63
C PRO A 43 -5.81 -6.55 -7.25
N CYS A 44 -6.08 -7.09 -8.43
CA CYS A 44 -7.39 -6.97 -9.06
C CYS A 44 -8.41 -7.89 -8.37
N GLY A 45 -9.50 -7.32 -7.85
CA GLY A 45 -10.60 -8.10 -7.26
C GLY A 45 -10.34 -8.71 -5.88
N GLN A 46 -9.28 -8.30 -5.19
CA GLN A 46 -8.97 -8.71 -3.81
C GLN A 46 -8.63 -7.49 -2.95
N GLN A 47 -8.53 -7.67 -1.64
CA GLN A 47 -8.13 -6.61 -0.72
C GLN A 47 -6.69 -6.15 -1.00
N ALA A 48 -6.45 -4.85 -0.88
CA ALA A 48 -5.09 -4.33 -0.89
C ALA A 48 -4.35 -4.84 0.36
N TYR A 49 -3.03 -4.98 0.32
CA TYR A 49 -2.26 -5.46 1.46
C TYR A 49 -0.87 -4.84 1.50
N ILE A 50 -0.25 -4.91 2.68
CA ILE A 50 1.16 -4.53 2.86
C ILE A 50 2.03 -5.75 2.55
N LEU A 51 2.85 -5.66 1.52
CA LEU A 51 3.83 -6.71 1.20
C LEU A 51 4.99 -6.74 2.20
N GLY A 52 5.36 -5.58 2.72
CA GLY A 52 6.46 -5.44 3.66
C GLY A 52 6.94 -3.99 3.76
N ARG A 53 8.07 -3.81 4.43
CA ARG A 53 8.73 -2.51 4.61
C ARG A 53 10.25 -2.64 4.56
N SER A 54 10.91 -1.55 4.21
CA SER A 54 12.36 -1.44 4.18
C SER A 54 12.83 -0.11 4.74
N GLY A 55 14.01 -0.10 5.37
CA GLY A 55 14.56 1.08 6.02
C GLY A 55 15.91 0.80 6.67
N TRP A 56 16.38 1.73 7.51
CA TRP A 56 17.67 1.60 8.21
C TRP A 56 17.77 0.35 9.10
N GLY A 57 16.64 -0.19 9.57
CA GLY A 57 16.58 -1.42 10.36
C GLY A 57 16.55 -2.72 9.55
N GLY A 58 16.62 -2.66 8.21
CA GLY A 58 16.61 -3.83 7.34
C GLY A 58 15.36 -3.93 6.45
N VAL A 59 14.99 -5.16 6.09
CA VAL A 59 13.81 -5.48 5.28
C VAL A 59 12.93 -6.43 6.06
N GLU A 60 11.65 -6.10 6.17
CA GLU A 60 10.62 -6.94 6.75
C GLU A 60 9.58 -7.26 5.69
N ILE A 61 9.16 -8.52 5.63
CA ILE A 61 8.19 -9.01 4.65
C ILE A 61 6.98 -9.53 5.41
N GLY A 62 5.80 -9.24 4.89
CA GLY A 62 4.52 -9.56 5.50
C GLY A 62 3.92 -8.38 6.23
N GLY A 63 2.64 -8.15 5.99
CA GLY A 63 1.81 -7.15 6.65
C GLY A 63 0.34 -7.53 6.51
N PRO A 64 -0.57 -6.80 7.17
CA PRO A 64 -1.98 -7.14 7.12
C PRO A 64 -2.58 -6.81 5.76
N ASP A 65 -3.70 -7.47 5.48
CA ASP A 65 -4.64 -7.03 4.46
C ASP A 65 -5.37 -5.76 4.94
N ALA A 66 -5.56 -4.82 4.03
CA ALA A 66 -6.40 -3.66 4.24
C ALA A 66 -7.85 -4.11 4.35
N THR A 67 -8.67 -3.39 5.11
CA THR A 67 -10.12 -3.60 5.06
C THR A 67 -10.68 -3.24 3.68
N TRP A 68 -11.90 -3.68 3.36
CA TRP A 68 -12.55 -3.26 2.11
C TRP A 68 -12.76 -1.73 2.03
N SER A 69 -13.02 -1.06 3.16
CA SER A 69 -13.15 0.40 3.20
C SER A 69 -11.82 1.12 2.92
N GLN A 70 -10.68 0.52 3.29
CA GLN A 70 -9.35 1.01 2.92
C GLN A 70 -8.97 0.65 1.48
N THR A 71 -9.40 -0.52 0.99
CA THR A 71 -9.11 -1.01 -0.36
C THR A 71 -9.77 -0.17 -1.45
N LEU A 72 -10.99 0.28 -1.22
CA LEU A 72 -11.75 1.06 -2.22
C LEU A 72 -11.00 2.31 -2.72
N PRO A 73 -10.58 3.26 -1.86
CA PRO A 73 -9.88 4.46 -2.32
C PRO A 73 -8.49 4.16 -2.91
N ILE A 74 -7.83 3.07 -2.48
CA ILE A 74 -6.60 2.60 -3.11
C ILE A 74 -6.86 2.13 -4.55
N THR A 75 -7.92 1.36 -4.76
CA THR A 75 -8.32 0.89 -6.08
C THR A 75 -8.67 2.05 -7.00
N GLU A 76 -9.36 3.08 -6.48
CA GLU A 76 -9.66 4.31 -7.22
C GLU A 76 -8.38 5.06 -7.63
N ALA A 77 -7.36 5.12 -6.76
CA ALA A 77 -6.07 5.71 -7.09
C ALA A 77 -5.35 4.94 -8.22
N VAL A 78 -5.36 3.61 -8.17
CA VAL A 78 -4.80 2.74 -9.22
C VAL A 78 -5.53 2.96 -10.56
N VAL A 79 -6.86 3.01 -10.53
CA VAL A 79 -7.68 3.23 -11.73
C VAL A 79 -7.42 4.62 -12.31
N SER A 80 -7.31 5.63 -11.46
CA SER A 80 -7.00 7.00 -11.87
C SER A 80 -5.63 7.09 -12.55
N TYR A 81 -4.62 6.40 -12.02
CA TYR A 81 -3.30 6.32 -12.64
C TYR A 81 -3.35 5.66 -14.04
N ARG A 82 -4.17 4.61 -14.25
CA ARG A 82 -4.32 3.96 -15.57
C ARG A 82 -5.04 4.80 -16.62
N ARG A 83 -5.77 5.83 -16.22
CA ARG A 83 -6.54 6.70 -17.13
C ARG A 83 -5.72 7.88 -17.67
N CYS A 84 -4.50 8.09 -17.17
CA CYS A 84 -3.54 9.07 -17.67
C CYS A 84 -2.57 8.42 -18.68
#